data_AF-A0A7W0MYD1-F1
#
_entry.id   AF-A0A7W0MYD1-F1
#
_cell.length_a   1.000
_cell.length_b   1.000
_cell.length_c   1.000
_cell.angle_alpha   90.00
_cell.angle_beta   90.00
_cell.angle_gamma   90.00
#
_symmetry.space_group_name_H-M   'P 1'
#
loop_
_entity.id
_entity.type
_entity.pdbx_description
1 polymer ?
#
loop_
_entity_poly.entity_id
_entity_poly.type
_entity_poly.pdbx_seq_one_letter_code
_entity_poly.pdbx_strand_id
1 'polypeptide(L)'
;KVRCSRLAREVWDDEELAGRLEREAAELKERFNRDFWIAERGYFALALDGEKRQVDSLTSNIGLLLWSGIVDDDKAASVAEQLLGERLFSGWGVRTMAKGDAGYNPIEYHNGTVWPHDNSFIAAGLARYGFREEAARIAEAIFEAARFFDFRLPEVFAGYERERTGAPVEYPTASSPQAWATGAPLLLIRVQLGLEARDGELEVDPVLPPSIATLSLRGLSGAWGKRDADAVEVLTGGR
;
A
#
# COMPACT_ATOMS: atom_id res chain seq x y z
N LYS A 1 -8.23 -16.28 -2.34
CA LYS A 1 -9.50 -16.97 -2.69
C LYS A 1 -10.10 -16.41 -3.99
N VAL A 2 -10.54 -15.15 -4.05
CA VAL A 2 -11.13 -14.52 -5.27
C VAL A 2 -10.26 -14.66 -6.55
N ARG A 3 -8.96 -14.37 -6.49
CA ARG A 3 -8.09 -14.57 -7.66
C ARG A 3 -8.00 -16.03 -8.11
N CYS A 4 -8.08 -16.97 -7.16
CA CYS A 4 -8.04 -18.39 -7.45
C CYS A 4 -9.39 -18.90 -7.98
N SER A 5 -10.53 -18.35 -7.51
CA SER A 5 -11.84 -18.67 -8.09
C SER A 5 -11.92 -18.25 -9.55
N ARG A 6 -11.36 -17.09 -9.90
CA ARG A 6 -11.24 -16.64 -11.29
C ARG A 6 -10.44 -17.63 -12.15
N LEU A 7 -9.28 -18.09 -11.67
CA LEU A 7 -8.48 -19.09 -12.37
C LEU A 7 -9.22 -20.43 -12.51
N ALA A 8 -9.89 -20.88 -11.46
CA ALA A 8 -10.69 -22.11 -11.49
C ALA A 8 -11.76 -22.05 -12.59
N ARG A 9 -12.46 -20.92 -12.71
CA ARG A 9 -13.48 -20.70 -13.74
C ARG A 9 -12.89 -20.54 -15.15
N GLU A 10 -11.95 -19.61 -15.32
CA GLU A 10 -11.50 -19.17 -16.65
C GLU A 10 -10.46 -20.09 -17.29
N VAL A 11 -9.70 -20.85 -16.48
CA VAL A 11 -8.54 -21.62 -16.94
C VAL A 11 -8.72 -23.12 -16.72
N TRP A 12 -9.34 -23.51 -15.60
CA TRP A 12 -9.49 -24.93 -15.24
C TRP A 12 -10.88 -25.51 -15.52
N ASP A 13 -11.84 -24.68 -15.93
CA ASP A 13 -13.24 -25.08 -16.17
C ASP A 13 -13.88 -25.78 -14.95
N ASP A 14 -13.50 -25.34 -13.74
CA ASP A 14 -13.94 -25.89 -12.46
C ASP A 14 -14.86 -24.88 -11.73
N GLU A 15 -16.13 -24.87 -12.14
CA GLU A 15 -17.15 -23.97 -11.60
C GLU A 15 -17.48 -24.30 -10.13
N GLU A 16 -17.37 -25.57 -9.72
CA GLU A 16 -17.62 -25.99 -8.33
C GLU A 16 -16.58 -25.39 -7.38
N LEU A 17 -15.29 -25.52 -7.73
CA LEU A 17 -14.20 -24.92 -6.98
C LEU A 17 -14.29 -23.40 -6.97
N ALA A 18 -14.61 -22.78 -8.12
CA ALA A 18 -14.77 -21.34 -8.22
C ALA A 18 -15.86 -20.84 -7.26
N GLY A 19 -17.06 -21.42 -7.32
CA GLY A 19 -18.17 -21.05 -6.45
C GLY A 19 -17.88 -21.30 -4.97
N ARG A 20 -17.18 -22.39 -4.62
CA ARG A 20 -16.75 -22.65 -3.23
C ARG A 20 -15.79 -21.57 -2.73
N LEU A 21 -14.75 -21.24 -3.50
CA LEU A 21 -13.76 -20.23 -3.14
C LEU A 21 -14.37 -18.83 -3.00
N GLU A 22 -15.40 -18.50 -3.79
CA GLU A 22 -16.14 -17.24 -3.69
C GLU A 22 -16.92 -17.15 -2.37
N ARG A 23 -17.69 -18.20 -2.02
CA ARG A 23 -18.40 -18.27 -0.74
C ARG A 23 -17.43 -18.18 0.44
N GLU A 24 -16.37 -18.98 0.42
CA GLU A 24 -15.34 -18.97 1.46
C GLU A 24 -14.59 -17.62 1.57
N ALA A 25 -14.54 -16.83 0.50
CA ALA A 25 -13.96 -15.48 0.52
C ALA A 25 -14.92 -14.48 1.18
N ALA A 26 -16.21 -14.53 0.82
CA ALA A 26 -17.24 -13.69 1.41
C ALA A 26 -17.38 -13.94 2.92
N GLU A 27 -17.45 -15.20 3.34
CA GLU A 27 -17.53 -15.58 4.77
C GLU A 27 -16.27 -15.14 5.55
N LEU A 28 -15.09 -15.23 4.93
CA LEU A 28 -13.85 -14.76 5.54
C LEU A 28 -13.87 -13.23 5.72
N LYS A 29 -14.31 -12.50 4.70
CA LYS A 29 -14.44 -11.03 4.74
C LYS A 29 -15.39 -10.62 5.87
N GLU A 30 -16.58 -11.22 5.95
CA GLU A 30 -17.56 -10.92 6.99
C GLU A 30 -17.01 -11.17 8.39
N ARG A 31 -16.45 -12.37 8.63
CA ARG A 31 -15.87 -12.73 9.94
C ARG A 31 -14.71 -11.82 10.32
N PHE A 32 -13.83 -11.50 9.38
CA PHE A 32 -12.69 -10.63 9.63
C PHE A 32 -13.14 -9.23 10.04
N ASN A 33 -14.09 -8.63 9.32
CA ASN A 33 -14.61 -7.31 9.66
C ASN A 33 -15.37 -7.29 10.98
N ARG A 34 -16.05 -8.38 11.34
CA ARG A 34 -16.71 -8.50 12.66
C ARG A 34 -15.70 -8.63 13.80
N ASP A 35 -14.71 -9.52 13.65
CA ASP A 35 -13.86 -9.94 14.77
C ASP A 35 -12.65 -9.01 14.98
N PHE A 36 -12.14 -8.37 13.92
CA PHE A 36 -10.93 -7.54 13.97
C PHE A 36 -11.20 -6.03 13.97
N TRP A 37 -12.39 -5.56 13.60
CA TRP A 37 -12.68 -4.12 13.61
C TRP A 37 -12.82 -3.61 15.06
N ILE A 38 -12.12 -2.53 15.38
CA ILE A 38 -12.20 -1.85 16.68
C ILE A 38 -12.94 -0.53 16.47
N ALA A 39 -14.26 -0.55 16.67
CA ALA A 39 -15.13 0.56 16.27
C ALA A 39 -14.79 1.88 16.98
N GLU A 40 -14.43 1.83 18.25
CA GLU A 40 -14.06 2.99 19.05
C GLU A 40 -12.71 3.59 18.66
N ARG A 41 -11.87 2.85 17.94
CA ARG A 41 -10.56 3.30 17.47
C ARG A 41 -10.52 3.64 15.99
N GLY A 42 -11.49 3.14 15.20
CA GLY A 42 -11.56 3.38 13.77
C GLY A 42 -10.50 2.64 12.95
N TYR A 43 -10.01 1.50 13.43
CA TYR A 43 -9.06 0.65 12.70
C TYR A 43 -9.17 -0.82 13.10
N PHE A 44 -8.43 -1.68 12.39
CA PHE A 44 -8.41 -3.11 12.65
C PHE A 44 -7.33 -3.50 13.67
N ALA A 45 -7.67 -4.41 14.57
CA ALA A 45 -6.75 -5.07 15.48
C ALA A 45 -5.59 -5.72 14.71
N LEU A 46 -4.39 -5.64 15.28
CA LEU A 46 -3.20 -6.31 14.75
C LEU A 46 -3.36 -7.84 14.76
N ALA A 47 -3.98 -8.36 15.82
CA ALA A 47 -4.17 -9.79 16.04
C ALA A 47 -5.35 -10.03 17.00
N LEU A 48 -5.73 -11.31 17.11
CA LEU A 48 -6.48 -11.82 18.25
C LEU A 48 -5.54 -12.69 19.07
N ASP A 49 -5.49 -12.48 20.38
CA ASP A 49 -4.66 -13.26 21.29
C ASP A 49 -5.19 -14.70 21.51
N GLY A 50 -4.54 -15.47 22.38
CA GLY A 50 -4.95 -16.84 22.70
C GLY A 50 -6.37 -16.95 23.27
N GLU A 51 -6.88 -15.89 23.88
CA GLU A 51 -8.24 -15.79 24.44
C GLU A 51 -9.22 -15.09 23.48
N LYS A 52 -8.80 -14.85 22.23
CA LYS A 52 -9.57 -14.15 21.19
C LYS A 52 -9.88 -12.69 21.50
N ARG A 53 -9.07 -12.05 22.35
CA ARG A 53 -9.13 -10.61 22.59
C ARG A 53 -8.33 -9.87 21.53
N GLN A 54 -8.82 -8.70 21.14
CA GLN A 54 -8.17 -7.85 20.15
C GLN A 54 -6.85 -7.28 20.69
N VAL A 55 -5.78 -7.43 19.93
CA VAL A 55 -4.51 -6.72 20.12
C VAL A 55 -4.60 -5.43 19.31
N ASP A 56 -4.70 -4.29 20.00
CA ASP A 56 -5.14 -3.01 19.44
C ASP A 56 -4.02 -2.05 19.02
N SER A 57 -2.78 -2.57 18.92
CA SER A 57 -1.65 -1.83 18.35
C SER A 57 -1.96 -1.39 16.92
N LEU A 58 -1.81 -0.10 16.65
CA LEU A 58 -1.94 0.49 15.33
C LEU A 58 -0.64 0.31 14.54
N THR A 59 -0.71 -0.48 13.47
CA THR A 59 0.43 -0.80 12.60
C THR A 59 0.11 -0.52 11.14
N SER A 60 1.14 -0.51 10.30
CA SER A 60 0.96 -0.38 8.85
C SER A 60 0.16 -1.54 8.22
N ASN A 61 0.01 -2.67 8.93
CA ASN A 61 -0.73 -3.85 8.47
C ASN A 61 -2.15 -3.53 8.02
N ILE A 62 -2.78 -2.49 8.56
CA ILE A 62 -4.12 -2.06 8.13
C ILE A 62 -4.17 -1.68 6.64
N GLY A 63 -3.06 -1.21 6.06
CA GLY A 63 -2.98 -0.93 4.62
C GLY A 63 -2.81 -2.19 3.77
N LEU A 64 -2.18 -3.25 4.30
CA LEU A 64 -2.18 -4.57 3.65
C LEU A 64 -3.59 -5.18 3.60
N LEU A 65 -4.44 -4.87 4.57
CA LEU A 65 -5.86 -5.26 4.53
C LEU A 65 -6.59 -4.62 3.36
N LEU A 66 -6.36 -3.33 3.09
CA LEU A 66 -6.86 -2.66 1.88
C LEU A 66 -6.34 -3.37 0.62
N TRP A 67 -5.04 -3.61 0.51
CA TRP A 67 -4.48 -4.30 -0.66
C TRP A 67 -5.12 -5.67 -0.93
N SER A 68 -5.41 -6.43 0.12
CA SER A 68 -6.05 -7.74 0.01
C SER A 68 -7.51 -7.69 -0.47
N GLY A 69 -8.20 -6.56 -0.30
CA GLY A 69 -9.63 -6.40 -0.58
C GLY A 69 -10.56 -6.93 0.54
N ILE A 70 -10.02 -7.25 1.72
CA ILE A 70 -10.80 -7.81 2.83
C ILE A 70 -11.62 -6.77 3.60
N VAL A 71 -11.23 -5.49 3.56
CA VAL A 71 -11.90 -4.39 4.28
C VAL A 71 -13.27 -4.10 3.68
N ASP A 72 -14.28 -3.86 4.50
CA ASP A 72 -15.57 -3.32 4.02
C ASP A 72 -15.43 -1.86 3.61
N ASP A 73 -16.18 -1.45 2.58
CA ASP A 73 -16.04 -0.12 1.97
C ASP A 73 -16.32 1.03 2.98
N ASP A 74 -17.20 0.79 3.95
CA ASP A 74 -17.56 1.75 5.02
C ASP A 74 -16.41 2.04 6.00
N LYS A 75 -15.41 1.15 6.07
CA LYS A 75 -14.25 1.26 6.99
C LYS A 75 -13.00 1.82 6.31
N ALA A 76 -12.96 1.79 4.97
CA ALA A 76 -11.75 2.09 4.21
C ALA A 76 -11.27 3.53 4.39
N ALA A 77 -12.19 4.50 4.49
CA ALA A 77 -11.86 5.91 4.72
C ALA A 77 -11.16 6.11 6.08
N SER A 78 -11.67 5.46 7.13
CA SER A 78 -11.06 5.51 8.47
C SER A 78 -9.65 4.90 8.45
N VAL A 79 -9.45 3.79 7.74
CA VAL A 79 -8.12 3.18 7.58
C VAL A 79 -7.16 4.12 6.83
N ALA A 80 -7.62 4.78 5.76
CA ALA A 80 -6.81 5.75 5.02
C ALA A 80 -6.37 6.92 5.90
N GLU A 81 -7.28 7.47 6.71
CA GLU A 81 -6.97 8.54 7.67
C GLU A 81 -5.90 8.11 8.68
N GLN A 82 -6.00 6.90 9.23
CA GLN A 82 -5.00 6.38 10.18
C GLN A 82 -3.62 6.22 9.53
N LEU A 83 -3.56 5.69 8.30
CA LEU A 83 -2.30 5.47 7.58
C LEU A 83 -1.54 6.76 7.30
N LEU A 84 -2.24 7.85 6.97
CA LEU A 84 -1.65 9.17 6.70
C LEU A 84 -1.64 10.11 7.91
N GLY A 85 -2.21 9.69 9.04
CA GLY A 85 -2.14 10.42 10.30
C GLY A 85 -0.72 10.47 10.86
N GLU A 86 -0.44 11.50 11.65
CA GLU A 86 0.90 11.80 12.19
C GLU A 86 1.53 10.64 12.97
N ARG A 87 0.69 9.78 13.56
CA ARG A 87 1.15 8.61 14.32
C ARG A 87 1.86 7.59 13.43
N LEU A 88 1.35 7.33 12.23
CA LEU A 88 1.93 6.35 11.29
C LEU A 88 2.77 7.02 10.21
N PHE A 89 2.32 8.11 9.59
CA PHE A 89 3.03 8.74 8.50
C PHE A 89 4.15 9.66 9.01
N SER A 90 5.40 9.30 8.71
CA SER A 90 6.59 10.04 9.16
C SER A 90 6.95 11.24 8.29
N GLY A 91 6.26 11.39 7.15
CA GLY A 91 6.70 12.22 6.04
C GLY A 91 7.66 11.49 5.09
N TRP A 92 8.38 10.45 5.52
CA TRP A 92 9.16 9.58 4.63
C TRP A 92 8.40 8.32 4.19
N GLY A 93 7.29 8.00 4.86
CA GLY A 93 6.43 6.87 4.59
C GLY A 93 5.63 6.48 5.85
N VAL A 94 4.78 5.47 5.71
CA VAL A 94 4.04 4.83 6.80
C VAL A 94 5.01 3.97 7.62
N ARG A 95 5.06 4.22 8.93
CA ARG A 95 5.80 3.44 9.91
C ARG A 95 5.14 2.08 10.16
N THR A 96 5.93 1.08 10.51
CA THR A 96 5.42 -0.25 10.86
C THR A 96 4.58 -0.26 12.14
N MET A 97 4.81 0.69 13.06
CA MET A 97 3.99 0.90 14.26
C MET A 97 3.78 2.38 14.53
N ALA A 98 2.61 2.72 15.04
CA ALA A 98 2.21 4.07 15.36
C ALA A 98 3.00 4.65 16.53
N LYS A 99 3.43 5.90 16.39
CA LYS A 99 3.93 6.71 17.50
C LYS A 99 2.90 6.73 18.64
N GLY A 100 3.37 6.46 19.85
CA GLY A 100 2.55 6.45 21.06
C GLY A 100 2.02 5.06 21.46
N ASP A 101 2.12 4.05 20.61
CA ASP A 101 1.87 2.66 21.03
C ASP A 101 3.04 2.13 21.87
N ALA A 102 2.75 1.22 22.80
CA ALA A 102 3.71 0.76 23.81
C ALA A 102 5.00 0.16 23.24
N GLY A 103 4.92 -0.49 22.07
CA GLY A 103 6.07 -1.07 21.39
C GLY A 103 6.85 -0.09 20.51
N TYR A 104 6.37 1.14 20.32
CA TYR A 104 6.92 2.03 19.30
C TYR A 104 8.37 2.42 19.56
N ASN A 105 9.21 2.19 18.56
CA ASN A 105 10.59 2.62 18.51
C ASN A 105 10.99 2.88 17.03
N PRO A 106 11.38 4.12 16.66
CA PRO A 106 11.64 4.49 15.26
C PRO A 106 12.83 3.74 14.63
N ILE A 107 13.68 3.11 15.44
CA ILE A 107 14.84 2.32 14.98
C ILE A 107 14.67 0.83 15.28
N GLU A 108 13.45 0.36 15.54
CA GLU A 108 13.18 -1.05 15.77
C GLU A 108 12.47 -1.67 14.57
N TYR A 109 13.03 -2.77 14.09
CA TYR A 109 12.76 -3.38 12.79
C TYR A 109 11.28 -3.54 12.43
N HIS A 110 10.42 -3.98 13.37
CA HIS A 110 8.97 -4.13 13.14
C HIS A 110 8.11 -3.11 13.90
N ASN A 111 8.72 -2.23 14.69
CA ASN A 111 8.01 -1.44 15.69
C ASN A 111 8.15 0.07 15.49
N GLY A 112 8.39 0.54 14.27
CA GLY A 112 8.42 1.99 14.01
C GLY A 112 9.30 2.43 12.87
N THR A 113 10.03 1.53 12.22
CA THR A 113 10.76 1.80 10.97
C THR A 113 9.83 1.93 9.76
N VAL A 114 10.35 2.39 8.63
CA VAL A 114 9.61 2.52 7.35
C VAL A 114 10.17 1.54 6.33
N TRP A 115 9.26 0.78 5.71
CA TRP A 115 9.59 -0.33 4.81
C TRP A 115 9.09 0.04 3.40
N PRO A 116 9.96 0.20 2.39
CA PRO A 116 9.53 0.62 1.05
C PRO A 116 8.54 -0.33 0.39
N HIS A 117 8.73 -1.64 0.56
CA HIS A 117 7.82 -2.64 0.00
C HIS A 117 6.44 -2.59 0.65
N ASP A 118 6.38 -2.47 1.98
CA ASP A 118 5.13 -2.34 2.72
C ASP A 118 4.36 -1.09 2.25
N ASN A 119 5.05 0.05 2.15
CA ASN A 119 4.48 1.30 1.65
C ASN A 119 3.94 1.18 0.21
N SER A 120 4.58 0.39 -0.66
CA SER A 120 4.06 0.15 -2.01
C SER A 120 2.77 -0.68 -2.02
N PHE A 121 2.63 -1.64 -1.10
CA PHE A 121 1.37 -2.38 -0.94
C PHE A 121 0.28 -1.51 -0.32
N ILE A 122 0.61 -0.68 0.65
CA ILE A 122 -0.31 0.28 1.26
C ILE A 122 -0.85 1.23 0.19
N ALA A 123 0.02 1.84 -0.61
CA ALA A 123 -0.38 2.72 -1.71
C ALA A 123 -1.29 1.99 -2.73
N ALA A 124 -0.95 0.75 -3.11
CA ALA A 124 -1.80 -0.04 -4.00
C ALA A 124 -3.15 -0.39 -3.37
N GLY A 125 -3.21 -0.62 -2.06
CA GLY A 125 -4.44 -0.84 -1.30
C GLY A 125 -5.32 0.41 -1.25
N LEU A 126 -4.75 1.58 -0.96
CA LEU A 126 -5.45 2.86 -0.99
C LEU A 126 -6.05 3.14 -2.37
N ALA A 127 -5.25 3.00 -3.42
CA ALA A 127 -5.71 3.20 -4.80
C ALA A 127 -6.86 2.24 -5.18
N ARG A 128 -6.82 0.98 -4.72
CA ARG A 128 -7.88 0.00 -4.93
C ARG A 128 -9.24 0.45 -4.35
N TYR A 129 -9.22 1.20 -3.24
CA TYR A 129 -10.43 1.72 -2.59
C TYR A 129 -10.77 3.17 -3.00
N GLY A 130 -10.08 3.74 -3.99
CA GLY A 130 -10.34 5.08 -4.49
C GLY A 130 -9.58 6.21 -3.78
N PHE A 131 -8.74 5.91 -2.78
CA PHE A 131 -7.89 6.87 -2.07
C PHE A 131 -6.60 7.13 -2.85
N ARG A 132 -6.75 7.70 -4.06
CA ARG A 132 -5.67 7.79 -5.04
C ARG A 132 -4.70 8.93 -4.75
N GLU A 133 -5.17 10.02 -4.17
CA GLU A 133 -4.33 11.14 -3.73
C GLU A 133 -3.44 10.72 -2.54
N GLU A 134 -4.03 9.99 -1.60
CA GLU A 134 -3.34 9.37 -0.47
C GLU A 134 -2.25 8.39 -0.93
N ALA A 135 -2.59 7.55 -1.91
CA ALA A 135 -1.62 6.63 -2.52
C ALA A 135 -0.47 7.39 -3.22
N ALA A 136 -0.78 8.47 -3.95
CA ALA A 136 0.21 9.31 -4.61
C ALA A 136 1.16 9.98 -3.61
N ARG A 137 0.66 10.45 -2.46
CA ARG A 137 1.45 11.04 -1.38
C ARG A 137 2.42 10.05 -0.74
N ILE A 138 2.01 8.79 -0.53
CA ILE A 138 2.92 7.74 -0.04
C ILE A 138 4.00 7.44 -1.10
N ALA A 139 3.60 7.34 -2.37
CA ALA A 139 4.53 7.08 -3.47
C ALA A 139 5.60 8.18 -3.59
N GLU A 140 5.19 9.44 -3.50
CA GLU A 140 6.07 10.62 -3.46
C GLU A 140 7.10 10.51 -2.34
N ALA A 141 6.65 10.24 -1.11
CA ALA A 141 7.53 10.14 0.05
C ALA A 141 8.62 9.06 -0.12
N ILE A 142 8.27 7.91 -0.71
CA ILE A 142 9.22 6.83 -0.98
C ILE A 142 10.19 7.20 -2.11
N PHE A 143 9.74 7.86 -3.18
CA PHE A 143 10.63 8.34 -4.23
C PHE A 143 11.60 9.41 -3.74
N GLU A 144 11.15 10.31 -2.87
CA GLU A 144 12.02 11.28 -2.23
C GLU A 144 13.05 10.61 -1.32
N ALA A 145 12.65 9.61 -0.53
CA ALA A 145 13.57 8.82 0.29
C ALA A 145 14.63 8.13 -0.58
N ALA A 146 14.25 7.57 -1.75
CA ALA A 146 15.17 6.89 -2.65
C ALA A 146 16.35 7.76 -3.10
N ARG A 147 16.17 9.09 -3.18
CA ARG A 147 17.25 10.04 -3.54
C ARG A 147 18.41 10.03 -2.54
N PHE A 148 18.16 9.65 -1.29
CA PHE A 148 19.17 9.55 -0.24
C PHE A 148 19.89 8.19 -0.21
N PHE A 149 19.42 7.23 -1.01
CA PHE A 149 19.96 5.87 -1.07
C PHE A 149 20.48 5.54 -2.48
N ASP A 150 21.00 6.52 -3.23
CA ASP A 150 21.45 6.35 -4.62
C ASP A 150 20.41 5.68 -5.53
N PHE A 151 19.13 5.93 -5.29
CA PHE A 151 17.98 5.28 -5.95
C PHE A 151 17.93 3.75 -5.78
N ARG A 152 18.59 3.22 -4.75
CA ARG A 152 18.62 1.82 -4.34
C ARG A 152 18.01 1.71 -2.95
N LEU A 153 16.67 1.71 -2.90
CA LEU A 153 15.93 1.64 -1.65
C LEU A 153 16.42 0.46 -0.78
N PRO A 154 16.74 0.70 0.51
CA PRO A 154 17.09 -0.37 1.43
C PRO A 154 15.85 -1.19 1.77
N GLU A 155 16.06 -2.33 2.41
CA GLU A 155 14.99 -3.12 3.04
C GLU A 155 14.08 -2.26 3.94
N VAL A 156 14.71 -1.42 4.76
CA VAL A 156 14.11 -0.61 5.80
C VAL A 156 15.00 0.59 6.12
N PHE A 157 14.39 1.69 6.56
CA PHE A 157 15.07 2.82 7.20
C PHE A 157 14.32 3.28 8.45
N ALA A 158 14.96 4.05 9.32
CA ALA A 158 14.36 4.47 10.58
C ALA A 158 13.16 5.41 10.36
N GLY A 159 12.10 5.21 11.14
CA GLY A 159 10.85 5.97 11.01
C GLY A 159 10.81 7.23 11.86
N TYR A 160 11.91 7.99 11.92
CA TYR A 160 11.89 9.34 12.47
C TYR A 160 11.03 10.26 11.61
N GLU A 161 10.45 11.29 12.24
CA GLU A 161 9.75 12.36 11.54
C GLU A 161 10.71 13.11 10.60
N ARG A 162 10.26 13.36 9.37
CA ARG A 162 11.01 14.07 8.34
C ARG A 162 11.55 15.41 8.82
N GLU A 163 10.73 16.18 9.51
CA GLU A 163 11.09 17.51 10.04
C GLU A 163 12.22 17.45 11.06
N ARG A 164 12.36 16.33 11.78
CA ARG A 164 13.38 16.16 12.81
C ARG A 164 14.76 15.84 12.24
N THR A 165 14.83 15.09 11.15
CA THR A 165 16.10 14.56 10.64
C THR A 165 16.55 15.20 9.33
N GLY A 166 15.64 15.77 8.53
CA GLY A 166 15.94 16.36 7.21
C GLY A 166 16.31 15.34 6.12
N ALA A 167 16.66 14.10 6.49
CA ALA A 167 16.92 12.96 5.62
C ALA A 167 16.42 11.65 6.27
N PRO A 168 16.07 10.60 5.50
CA PRO A 168 15.78 9.29 6.06
C PRO A 168 17.04 8.74 6.73
N VAL A 169 16.92 8.31 8.00
CA VAL A 169 18.05 7.80 8.77
C VAL A 169 18.24 6.32 8.45
N GLU A 170 19.47 5.96 8.06
CA GLU A 170 19.80 4.58 7.70
C GLU A 170 19.59 3.61 8.87
N TYR A 171 19.12 2.41 8.54
CA TYR A 171 19.00 1.33 9.51
C TYR A 171 20.30 0.48 9.47
N PRO A 172 21.07 0.36 10.57
CA PRO A 172 22.45 -0.13 10.53
C PRO A 172 22.68 -1.52 9.93
N THR A 173 21.68 -2.41 9.98
CA THR A 173 21.79 -3.79 9.48
C THR A 173 20.84 -4.07 8.31
N ALA A 174 20.33 -3.04 7.64
CA ALA A 174 19.44 -3.22 6.51
C ALA A 174 20.19 -3.81 5.31
N SER A 175 19.56 -4.77 4.63
CA SER A 175 20.06 -5.20 3.32
C SER A 175 19.87 -4.06 2.31
N SER A 176 20.92 -3.68 1.59
CA SER A 176 20.86 -2.64 0.56
C SER A 176 21.68 -3.00 -0.68
N PRO A 177 21.04 -3.21 -1.85
CA PRO A 177 19.60 -3.27 -2.08
C PRO A 177 18.99 -4.59 -1.54
N GLN A 178 17.71 -4.58 -1.22
CA GLN A 178 16.95 -5.78 -0.84
C GLN A 178 15.92 -6.13 -1.92
N ALA A 179 15.68 -7.43 -2.12
CA ALA A 179 14.90 -7.95 -3.24
C ALA A 179 13.45 -7.44 -3.28
N TRP A 180 12.75 -7.37 -2.14
CA TRP A 180 11.39 -6.84 -2.06
C TRP A 180 11.35 -5.32 -2.22
N ALA A 181 12.31 -4.60 -1.63
CA ALA A 181 12.44 -3.15 -1.80
C ALA A 181 12.66 -2.74 -3.26
N THR A 182 13.32 -3.59 -4.06
CA THR A 182 13.53 -3.37 -5.50
C THR A 182 12.21 -3.37 -6.30
N GLY A 183 11.19 -4.10 -5.84
CA GLY A 183 9.87 -4.12 -6.47
C GLY A 183 9.01 -2.89 -6.16
N ALA A 184 9.31 -2.19 -5.07
CA ALA A 184 8.48 -1.08 -4.58
C ALA A 184 8.33 0.06 -5.61
N PRO A 185 9.41 0.57 -6.25
CA PRO A 185 9.27 1.62 -7.26
C PRO A 185 8.38 1.22 -8.44
N LEU A 186 8.45 -0.04 -8.88
CA LEU A 186 7.64 -0.52 -10.00
C LEU A 186 6.15 -0.54 -9.67
N LEU A 187 5.78 -1.00 -8.47
CA LEU A 187 4.40 -0.97 -8.01
C LEU A 187 3.90 0.46 -7.80
N LEU A 188 4.73 1.35 -7.25
CA LEU A 188 4.38 2.76 -7.06
C LEU A 188 4.17 3.50 -8.39
N ILE A 189 5.01 3.25 -9.40
CA ILE A 189 4.82 3.77 -10.77
C ILE A 189 3.49 3.27 -11.34
N ARG A 190 3.19 1.97 -11.18
CA ARG A 190 1.93 1.39 -11.64
C ARG A 190 0.72 2.06 -10.98
N VAL A 191 0.81 2.33 -9.67
CA VAL A 191 -0.24 3.01 -8.89
C VAL A 191 -0.44 4.45 -9.34
N GLN A 192 0.63 5.23 -9.50
CA GLN A 192 0.54 6.63 -9.94
C GLN A 192 -0.01 6.77 -11.37
N LEU A 193 0.35 5.85 -12.27
CA LEU A 193 -0.19 5.80 -13.63
C LEU A 193 -1.59 5.17 -13.71
N GLY A 194 -2.10 4.60 -12.62
CA GLY A 194 -3.36 3.85 -12.57
C GLY A 194 -3.47 2.76 -13.64
N LEU A 195 -2.39 1.98 -13.82
CA LEU A 195 -2.33 0.96 -14.86
C LEU A 195 -3.14 -0.27 -14.49
N GLU A 196 -4.22 -0.51 -15.23
CA GLU A 196 -5.07 -1.69 -15.10
C GLU A 196 -5.21 -2.40 -16.45
N ALA A 197 -4.92 -3.69 -16.45
CA ALA A 197 -5.10 -4.55 -17.62
C ALA A 197 -6.43 -5.29 -17.48
N ARG A 198 -7.39 -5.03 -18.36
CA ARG A 198 -8.76 -5.58 -18.30
C ARG A 198 -9.23 -5.96 -19.70
N ASP A 199 -9.74 -7.18 -19.84
CA ASP A 199 -10.34 -7.67 -21.09
C ASP A 199 -9.50 -7.47 -22.35
N GLY A 200 -8.17 -7.58 -22.20
CA GLY A 200 -7.22 -7.40 -23.29
C GLY A 200 -6.78 -5.95 -23.52
N GLU A 201 -7.37 -4.98 -22.84
CA GLU A 201 -7.06 -3.55 -22.92
C GLU A 201 -6.17 -3.09 -21.75
N LEU A 202 -5.44 -1.99 -21.97
CA LEU A 202 -4.70 -1.27 -20.94
C LEU A 202 -5.38 0.06 -20.63
N GLU A 203 -5.98 0.15 -19.44
CA GLU A 203 -6.47 1.38 -18.85
C GLU A 203 -5.29 2.16 -18.24
N VAL A 204 -5.27 3.46 -18.51
CA VAL A 204 -4.32 4.43 -17.94
C VAL A 204 -5.14 5.60 -17.42
N ASP A 205 -5.14 5.78 -16.13
CA ASP A 205 -5.86 6.83 -15.43
C ASP A 205 -4.90 7.32 -14.35
N PRO A 206 -4.11 8.38 -14.56
CA PRO A 206 -3.04 8.74 -13.63
C PRO A 206 -3.49 9.71 -12.54
N VAL A 207 -2.91 9.57 -11.34
CA VAL A 207 -2.95 10.57 -10.26
C VAL A 207 -1.51 10.78 -9.79
N LEU A 208 -0.95 11.94 -10.14
CA LEU A 208 0.42 12.32 -9.80
C LEU A 208 0.44 13.24 -8.58
N PRO A 209 1.44 13.11 -7.70
CA PRO A 209 1.67 14.10 -6.65
C PRO A 209 2.23 15.41 -7.25
N PRO A 210 2.07 16.57 -6.57
CA PRO A 210 2.51 17.87 -7.09
C PRO A 210 4.00 17.98 -7.42
N SER A 211 4.87 17.15 -6.83
CA SER A 211 6.30 17.17 -7.16
C SER A 211 6.64 16.48 -8.50
N ILE A 212 5.71 15.73 -9.09
CA ILE A 212 5.91 14.97 -10.32
C ILE A 212 5.07 15.59 -11.44
N ALA A 213 5.68 16.49 -12.20
CA ALA A 213 5.03 17.14 -13.33
C ALA A 213 4.70 16.17 -14.48
N THR A 214 5.55 15.17 -14.71
CA THR A 214 5.37 14.19 -15.79
C THR A 214 5.89 12.83 -15.36
N LEU A 215 5.13 11.77 -15.69
CA LEU A 215 5.55 10.38 -15.55
C LEU A 215 5.16 9.62 -16.82
N SER A 216 6.14 8.95 -17.44
CA SER A 216 5.91 8.14 -18.64
C SER A 216 6.53 6.77 -18.49
N LEU A 217 5.77 5.73 -18.87
CA LEU A 217 6.25 4.36 -18.99
C LEU A 217 6.13 3.91 -20.45
N ARG A 218 7.29 3.73 -21.10
CA ARG A 218 7.38 3.45 -22.54
C ARG A 218 7.45 1.95 -22.82
N GLY A 219 6.87 1.54 -23.94
CA GLY A 219 7.03 0.19 -24.50
C GLY A 219 6.32 -0.92 -23.73
N LEU A 220 5.22 -0.61 -23.04
CA LEU A 220 4.38 -1.60 -22.39
C LEU A 220 3.81 -2.56 -23.43
N SER A 221 4.05 -3.85 -23.23
CA SER A 221 3.58 -4.90 -24.13
C SER A 221 2.58 -5.81 -23.40
N GLY A 222 1.46 -6.10 -24.04
CA GLY A 222 0.42 -6.99 -23.51
C GLY A 222 -0.54 -7.44 -24.60
N ALA A 223 -1.72 -7.93 -24.21
CA ALA A 223 -2.78 -8.30 -25.16
C ALA A 223 -3.23 -7.11 -26.04
N TRP A 224 -3.10 -5.89 -25.52
CA TRP A 224 -3.32 -4.61 -26.20
C TRP A 224 -2.21 -4.22 -27.20
N GLY A 225 -1.28 -5.14 -27.52
CA GLY A 225 -0.11 -4.84 -28.32
C GLY A 225 0.94 -4.02 -27.56
N LYS A 226 1.63 -3.11 -28.24
CA LYS A 226 2.66 -2.23 -27.65
C LYS A 226 2.12 -0.82 -27.50
N ARG A 227 2.15 -0.28 -26.29
CA ARG A 227 1.62 1.05 -25.95
C ARG A 227 2.53 1.75 -24.93
N ASP A 228 2.50 3.08 -24.93
CA ASP A 228 3.09 3.89 -23.87
C ASP A 228 2.00 4.37 -22.91
N ALA A 229 2.34 4.52 -21.62
CA ALA A 229 1.49 5.17 -20.64
C ALA A 229 2.13 6.51 -20.25
N ASP A 230 1.38 7.59 -20.42
CA ASP A 230 1.83 8.96 -20.19
C ASP A 230 0.90 9.64 -19.19
N ALA A 231 1.50 10.34 -18.23
CA ALA A 231 0.82 11.20 -17.28
C ALA A 231 1.54 12.55 -17.26
N VAL A 232 0.78 13.62 -17.47
CA VAL A 232 1.24 15.00 -17.36
C VAL A 232 0.33 15.68 -16.37
N GLU A 233 0.91 16.39 -15.40
CA GLU A 233 0.15 17.28 -14.54
C GLU A 233 -0.58 18.28 -15.43
N VAL A 234 -1.91 18.19 -15.46
CA VAL A 234 -2.72 19.25 -16.05
C VAL A 234 -2.59 20.41 -15.09
N LEU A 235 -1.72 21.37 -15.39
CA LEU A 235 -1.70 22.66 -14.72
C LEU A 235 -3.11 23.25 -14.86
N THR A 236 -3.97 23.05 -13.86
CA THR A 236 -5.22 23.78 -13.75
C THR A 236 -4.81 25.22 -13.54
N GLY A 237 -4.88 26.00 -14.62
CA GLY A 237 -4.62 27.44 -14.62
C GLY A 237 -5.32 28.09 -13.45
N GLY A 238 -4.57 28.93 -12.74
CA GLY A 238 -4.90 29.36 -11.39
C GLY A 238 -6.24 30.06 -11.20
N ARG A 239 -6.58 30.18 -9.91
CA ARG A 239 -7.18 31.38 -9.33
C ARG A 239 -6.51 31.68 -8.00
#